data_AF-A0A7W0FQN7-F1
#
_entry.id   AF-A0A7W0FQN7-F1
#
_cell.length_a   1.000
_cell.length_b   1.000
_cell.length_c   1.000
_cell.angle_alpha   90.00
_cell.angle_beta   90.00
_cell.angle_gamma   90.00
#
_symmetry.space_group_name_H-M   'P 1'
#
loop_
_entity.id
_entity.type
_entity.pdbx_description
1 polymer ?
#
loop_
_entity_poly.entity_id
_entity_poly.type
_entity_poly.pdbx_seq_one_letter_code
_entity_poly.pdbx_strand_id
1 'polypeptide(L)'
;MRRRLPRSADLAPLLRFKRPVLNPTQRRLQNALTIDDLRRIARRTTPRAAFDYTDGAAEQELSLARARQAFRDVELHPAILRDVSQVDLGRDVLGRRAELPFGIAPTGFTRLMHTDGEVAGACAAGDAGIPYTLSTMGTTFFEDVARAAP
;
A
#
# COMPACT_ATOMS: atom_id res chain seq x y z
N MET A 1 48.98 -5.10 5.33
CA MET A 1 47.98 -4.28 4.60
C MET A 1 47.75 -2.98 5.39
N ARG A 2 48.27 -1.83 4.92
CA ARG A 2 48.11 -0.53 5.62
C ARG A 2 46.73 0.06 5.28
N ARG A 3 45.81 0.11 6.25
CA ARG A 3 44.49 0.74 6.07
C ARG A 3 44.69 2.25 5.88
N ARG A 4 44.22 2.80 4.76
CA ARG A 4 44.19 4.24 4.49
C ARG A 4 42.86 4.79 5.01
N LEU A 5 42.91 5.81 5.88
CA LEU A 5 41.70 6.53 6.27
C LEU A 5 41.30 7.49 5.13
N PRO A 6 40.01 7.54 4.75
CA PRO A 6 39.52 8.41 3.68
C PRO A 6 39.68 9.90 4.06
N ARG A 7 39.96 10.76 3.07
CA ARG A 7 40.07 12.21 3.27
C ARG A 7 38.67 12.84 3.26
N SER A 8 38.51 14.00 3.91
CA SER A 8 37.24 14.74 3.93
C SER A 8 36.72 15.08 2.53
N ALA A 9 37.62 15.38 1.59
CA ALA A 9 37.29 15.63 0.19
C ALA A 9 36.71 14.40 -0.54
N ASP A 10 37.11 13.19 -0.14
CA ASP A 10 36.60 11.94 -0.71
C ASP A 10 35.18 11.63 -0.16
N LEU A 11 34.88 12.10 1.05
CA LEU A 11 33.59 11.89 1.73
C LEU A 11 32.56 12.97 1.40
N ALA A 12 32.98 14.21 1.18
CA ALA A 12 32.10 15.36 0.92
C ALA A 12 31.05 15.12 -0.19
N PRO A 13 31.38 14.54 -1.37
CA PRO A 13 30.37 14.27 -2.41
C PRO A 13 29.46 13.07 -2.09
N LEU A 14 29.85 12.20 -1.16
CA LEU A 14 29.07 11.03 -0.73
C LEU A 14 28.09 11.38 0.39
N LEU A 15 28.33 12.48 1.11
CA LEU A 15 27.46 12.98 2.17
C LEU A 15 26.25 13.72 1.59
N ARG A 16 25.22 12.96 1.21
CA ARG A 16 23.91 13.51 0.85
C ARG A 16 23.01 13.56 2.07
N PHE A 17 22.80 14.76 2.61
CA PHE A 17 21.83 14.97 3.67
C PHE A 17 20.41 15.02 3.10
N LYS A 18 19.54 14.14 3.58
CA LYS A 18 18.11 14.17 3.24
C LYS A 18 17.50 15.42 3.84
N ARG A 19 16.77 16.20 3.05
CA ARG A 19 16.01 17.35 3.56
C ARG A 19 14.97 16.87 4.59
N PRO A 20 14.83 17.55 5.74
CA PRO A 20 13.85 17.16 6.75
C PRO A 20 12.43 17.37 6.21
N VAL A 21 11.58 16.37 6.42
CA VAL A 21 10.16 16.41 6.05
C VAL A 21 9.38 16.86 7.28
N LEU A 22 8.87 18.09 7.23
CA LEU A 22 8.21 18.74 8.37
C LEU A 22 6.84 18.12 8.67
N ASN A 23 6.05 17.81 7.63
CA ASN A 23 4.75 17.18 7.79
C ASN A 23 4.91 15.77 8.39
N PRO A 24 4.36 15.50 9.59
CA PRO A 24 4.55 14.22 10.27
C PRO A 24 3.89 13.05 9.53
N THR A 25 2.74 13.25 8.88
CA THR A 25 2.05 12.22 8.10
C THR A 25 2.88 11.86 6.88
N GLN A 26 3.31 12.86 6.11
CA GLN A 26 4.15 12.64 4.93
C GLN A 26 5.46 11.94 5.30
N ARG A 27 6.09 12.34 6.41
CA ARG A 27 7.32 11.70 6.91
C ARG A 27 7.12 10.22 7.25
N ARG A 28 6.00 9.86 7.89
CA ARG A 28 5.70 8.45 8.21
C ARG A 28 5.47 7.63 6.95
N LEU A 29 4.65 8.14 6.02
CA LEU A 29 4.31 7.45 4.77
C LEU A 29 5.55 7.26 3.88
N GLN A 30 6.42 8.27 3.75
CA GLN A 30 7.66 8.15 2.98
C GLN A 30 8.67 7.15 3.56
N ASN A 31 8.54 6.80 4.84
CA ASN A 31 9.40 5.81 5.50
C ASN A 31 8.76 4.41 5.52
N ALA A 32 7.53 4.25 5.02
CA ALA A 32 6.90 2.94 4.86
C ALA A 32 7.37 2.32 3.53
N LEU A 33 8.06 1.19 3.63
CA LEU A 33 8.58 0.43 2.48
C LEU A 33 7.74 -0.83 2.23
N THR A 34 6.97 -1.26 3.23
CA THR A 34 6.10 -2.45 3.16
C THR A 34 4.69 -2.15 3.64
N ILE A 35 3.75 -3.02 3.28
CA ILE A 35 2.39 -2.96 3.80
C ILE A 35 2.35 -3.16 5.33
N ASP A 36 3.28 -3.93 5.91
CA ASP A 36 3.38 -4.05 7.37
C ASP A 36 3.78 -2.72 8.03
N ASP A 37 4.64 -1.93 7.38
CA ASP A 37 4.99 -0.59 7.88
C ASP A 37 3.76 0.31 7.94
N LEU A 38 2.91 0.28 6.89
CA LEU A 38 1.63 1.00 6.86
C LEU A 38 0.69 0.52 7.95
N ARG A 39 0.58 -0.80 8.17
CA ARG A 39 -0.21 -1.38 9.27
C ARG A 39 0.28 -0.89 10.64
N ARG A 40 1.59 -0.86 10.87
CA ARG A 40 2.17 -0.35 12.14
C ARG A 40 1.94 1.15 12.34
N ILE A 41 1.92 1.93 11.26
CA ILE A 41 1.54 3.35 11.32
C ILE A 41 0.07 3.45 11.72
N ALA A 42 -0.84 2.74 11.03
CA ALA A 42 -2.27 2.75 11.31
C ALA A 42 -2.58 2.35 12.77
N ARG A 43 -1.94 1.30 13.29
CA ARG A 43 -2.09 0.88 14.70
C ARG A 43 -1.77 1.98 15.71
N ARG A 44 -0.88 2.91 15.37
CA ARG A 44 -0.48 4.02 16.25
C ARG A 44 -1.35 5.26 16.11
N THR A 45 -2.07 5.40 15.00
CA THR A 45 -2.82 6.62 14.65
C THR A 45 -4.33 6.44 14.72
N THR A 46 -4.80 5.20 14.73
CA THR A 46 -6.23 4.86 14.73
C THR A 46 -6.69 4.44 16.13
N PRO A 47 -7.91 4.81 16.57
CA PRO A 47 -8.48 4.28 17.80
C PRO A 47 -8.44 2.75 17.82
N ARG A 48 -8.08 2.17 18.97
CA ARG A 48 -7.84 0.73 19.08
C ARG A 48 -9.02 -0.12 18.59
N ALA A 49 -10.25 0.23 18.96
CA ALA A 49 -11.43 -0.54 18.56
C ALA A 49 -11.63 -0.57 17.03
N ALA A 50 -11.39 0.55 16.35
CA ALA A 50 -11.46 0.62 14.89
C ALA A 50 -10.32 -0.18 14.23
N PHE A 51 -9.10 -0.08 14.76
CA PHE A 51 -7.97 -0.85 14.25
C PHE A 51 -8.18 -2.36 14.43
N ASP A 52 -8.55 -2.80 15.64
CA ASP A 52 -8.76 -4.22 15.96
C ASP A 52 -9.95 -4.79 15.14
N TYR A 53 -10.97 -3.99 14.83
CA TYR A 53 -12.07 -4.37 13.93
C TYR A 53 -11.59 -4.64 12.50
N THR A 54 -10.72 -3.79 11.95
CA THR A 54 -10.25 -3.90 10.57
C THR A 54 -9.11 -4.90 10.40
N ASP A 55 -8.19 -4.98 11.36
CA ASP A 55 -6.98 -5.82 11.26
C ASP A 55 -7.21 -7.26 11.75
N GLY A 56 -8.18 -7.46 12.63
CA GLY A 56 -8.46 -8.74 13.26
C GLY A 56 -9.15 -9.75 12.35
N ALA A 57 -9.10 -11.02 12.74
CA ALA A 57 -9.81 -12.12 12.09
C ALA A 57 -10.54 -13.02 13.11
N ALA A 58 -11.25 -14.03 12.61
CA ALA A 58 -12.03 -14.92 13.46
C ALA A 58 -11.17 -15.73 14.45
N GLU A 59 -11.67 -15.83 15.69
CA GLU A 59 -11.11 -16.63 16.79
C GLU A 59 -9.60 -16.41 17.01
N GLN A 60 -8.79 -17.46 16.80
CA GLN A 60 -7.34 -17.46 16.97
C GLN A 60 -6.58 -16.96 15.73
N GLU A 61 -7.30 -16.45 14.73
CA GLU A 61 -6.75 -15.89 13.47
C GLU A 61 -5.90 -16.88 12.65
N LEU A 62 -6.06 -18.18 12.88
CA LEU A 62 -5.26 -19.22 12.21
C LEU A 62 -5.41 -19.17 10.69
N SER A 63 -6.62 -18.90 10.19
CA SER A 63 -6.89 -18.78 8.75
C SER A 63 -6.20 -17.56 8.14
N LEU A 64 -6.11 -16.44 8.86
CA LEU A 64 -5.39 -15.25 8.40
C LEU A 64 -3.88 -15.55 8.31
N ALA A 65 -3.32 -16.24 9.31
CA ALA A 65 -1.93 -16.66 9.29
C ALA A 65 -1.62 -17.59 8.11
N ARG A 66 -2.51 -18.57 7.85
CA ARG A 66 -2.41 -19.51 6.70
C ARG A 66 -2.50 -18.80 5.36
N ALA A 67 -3.44 -17.86 5.19
CA ALA A 67 -3.58 -17.09 3.95
C ALA A 67 -2.30 -16.30 3.63
N ARG A 68 -1.68 -15.68 4.64
CA ARG A 68 -0.38 -14.99 4.47
C ARG A 68 0.76 -15.96 4.19
N GLN A 69 0.74 -17.14 4.80
CA GLN A 69 1.76 -18.16 4.56
C GLN A 69 1.73 -18.67 3.12
N ALA A 70 0.55 -18.89 2.55
CA ALA A 70 0.40 -19.34 1.17
C ALA A 70 1.13 -18.44 0.15
N PHE A 71 1.16 -17.12 0.37
CA PHE A 71 1.94 -16.19 -0.47
C PHE A 71 3.44 -16.22 -0.19
N ARG A 72 3.86 -16.51 1.05
CA ARG A 72 5.28 -16.66 1.41
C ARG A 72 5.89 -17.94 0.86
N ASP A 73 5.08 -18.96 0.64
CA ASP A 73 5.49 -20.23 0.06
C ASP A 73 5.69 -20.14 -1.46
N VAL A 74 5.30 -19.02 -2.09
CA VAL A 74 5.55 -18.77 -3.52
C VAL A 74 6.99 -18.32 -3.72
N GLU A 75 7.77 -19.14 -4.43
CA GLU A 75 9.14 -18.79 -4.83
C GLU A 75 9.17 -18.21 -6.24
N LEU A 76 9.84 -17.07 -6.40
CA LEU A 76 10.10 -16.47 -7.71
C LEU A 76 11.44 -16.96 -8.25
N HIS A 77 11.40 -17.70 -9.36
CA HIS A 77 12.62 -18.14 -10.04
C HIS A 77 13.13 -17.04 -10.99
N PRO A 78 14.34 -16.51 -10.79
CA PRO A 78 14.89 -15.49 -11.66
C PRO A 78 15.17 -16.07 -13.06
N ALA A 79 14.62 -15.42 -14.09
CA ALA A 79 14.94 -15.73 -15.48
C ALA A 79 16.13 -14.86 -15.93
N ILE A 80 17.29 -15.49 -16.16
CA ILE A 80 18.50 -14.78 -16.60
C ILE A 80 18.45 -14.47 -18.10
N LEU A 81 19.08 -13.36 -18.51
CA LEU A 81 19.18 -12.90 -19.90
C LEU A 81 17.84 -12.71 -20.61
N ARG A 82 16.76 -12.47 -19.86
CA ARG A 82 15.45 -12.11 -20.40
C ARG A 82 15.37 -10.59 -20.52
N ASP A 83 15.07 -10.08 -21.71
CA ASP A 83 14.80 -8.66 -21.88
C ASP A 83 13.50 -8.30 -21.16
N VAL A 84 13.61 -7.37 -20.22
CA VAL A 84 12.53 -6.80 -19.41
C VAL A 84 12.56 -5.27 -19.48
N SER A 85 13.15 -4.72 -20.53
CA SER A 85 13.21 -3.26 -20.78
C SER A 85 11.82 -2.62 -20.89
N GLN A 86 10.81 -3.41 -21.27
CA GLN A 86 9.40 -3.04 -21.26
C GLN A 86 8.60 -4.16 -20.59
N VAL A 87 7.91 -3.84 -19.50
CA VAL A 87 7.02 -4.77 -18.79
C VAL A 87 5.65 -4.12 -18.67
N ASP A 88 4.65 -4.78 -19.24
CA ASP A 88 3.26 -4.36 -19.12
C ASP A 88 2.55 -5.17 -18.03
N LEU A 89 2.17 -4.48 -16.95
CA LEU A 89 1.44 -5.04 -15.81
C LEU A 89 -0.07 -5.00 -15.99
N GLY A 90 -0.58 -4.23 -16.93
CA GLY A 90 -2.01 -4.04 -17.05
C GLY A 90 -2.72 -5.29 -17.58
N ARG A 91 -4.02 -5.37 -17.29
CA ARG A 91 -4.89 -6.48 -17.69
C ARG A 91 -6.29 -5.99 -18.00
N ASP A 92 -6.96 -6.66 -18.92
CA ASP A 92 -8.38 -6.40 -19.17
C ASP A 92 -9.22 -7.14 -18.15
N VAL A 93 -10.04 -6.38 -17.42
CA VAL A 93 -10.95 -6.85 -16.37
C VAL A 93 -12.34 -6.41 -16.76
N LEU A 94 -13.24 -7.38 -16.99
CA LEU A 94 -14.64 -7.13 -17.36
C LEU A 94 -14.80 -6.20 -18.58
N GLY A 95 -13.92 -6.33 -19.57
CA GLY A 95 -13.95 -5.53 -20.80
C GLY A 95 -13.37 -4.12 -20.68
N ARG A 96 -12.76 -3.77 -19.53
CA ARG A 96 -12.00 -2.53 -19.37
C ARG A 96 -10.55 -2.79 -18.98
N ARG A 97 -9.65 -1.94 -19.45
CA ARG A 97 -8.24 -1.99 -19.10
C ARG A 97 -8.02 -1.54 -17.66
N ALA A 98 -7.29 -2.32 -16.88
CA ALA A 98 -6.69 -1.93 -15.60
C ALA A 98 -5.17 -1.83 -15.78
N GLU A 99 -4.55 -0.82 -15.17
CA GLU A 99 -3.10 -0.56 -15.28
C GLU A 99 -2.26 -1.53 -14.44
N LEU A 100 -2.87 -2.15 -13.42
CA LEU A 100 -2.25 -3.16 -12.57
C LEU A 100 -3.16 -4.38 -12.41
N PRO A 101 -2.61 -5.58 -12.13
CA PRO A 101 -3.37 -6.83 -12.11
C PRO A 101 -4.05 -7.08 -10.75
N PHE A 102 -4.53 -6.02 -10.10
CA PHE A 102 -5.26 -6.08 -8.82
C PHE A 102 -6.19 -4.88 -8.68
N GLY A 103 -7.08 -4.91 -7.68
CA GLY A 103 -7.99 -3.82 -7.37
C GLY A 103 -8.24 -3.72 -5.87
N ILE A 104 -9.03 -2.72 -5.47
CA ILE A 104 -9.43 -2.54 -4.07
C ILE A 104 -10.69 -3.37 -3.79
N ALA A 105 -10.54 -4.35 -2.90
CA ALA A 105 -11.62 -5.24 -2.47
C ALA A 105 -12.71 -4.50 -1.67
N PRO A 106 -13.97 -4.99 -1.71
CA PRO A 106 -15.06 -4.36 -0.98
C PRO A 106 -14.82 -4.43 0.53
N THR A 107 -14.60 -3.26 1.14
CA THR A 107 -14.36 -3.12 2.57
C THR A 107 -15.47 -2.26 3.15
N GLY A 108 -16.20 -2.79 4.15
CA GLY A 108 -17.24 -2.03 4.85
C GLY A 108 -16.64 -1.09 5.90
N PHE A 109 -17.42 -0.09 6.32
CA PHE A 109 -17.08 0.81 7.43
C PHE A 109 -15.70 1.49 7.33
N THR A 110 -15.27 1.86 6.12
CA THR A 110 -13.92 2.44 5.91
C THR A 110 -13.71 3.76 6.68
N ARG A 111 -14.79 4.48 7.01
CA ARG A 111 -14.75 5.66 7.89
C ARG A 111 -14.28 5.40 9.32
N LEU A 112 -14.31 4.15 9.78
CA LEU A 112 -13.68 3.78 11.06
C LEU A 112 -12.16 3.99 11.03
N MET A 113 -11.55 3.81 9.86
CA MET A 113 -10.09 3.94 9.68
C MET A 113 -9.68 5.35 9.26
N HIS A 114 -10.49 6.05 8.46
CA HIS A 114 -10.21 7.42 8.01
C HIS A 114 -11.49 8.17 7.64
N THR A 115 -11.64 9.43 8.03
CA THR A 115 -12.89 10.22 7.83
C THR A 115 -13.36 10.31 6.38
N ASP A 116 -12.41 10.29 5.44
CA ASP A 116 -12.69 10.37 3.99
C ASP A 116 -13.31 9.08 3.43
N GLY A 117 -13.15 7.96 4.14
CA GLY A 117 -13.84 6.70 3.85
C GLY A 117 -13.68 6.19 2.42
N GLU A 118 -14.81 5.77 1.84
CA GLU A 118 -14.87 5.13 0.53
C GLU A 118 -14.41 6.05 -0.61
N VAL A 119 -14.65 7.37 -0.48
CA VAL A 119 -14.25 8.37 -1.47
C VAL A 119 -12.73 8.36 -1.65
N ALA A 120 -11.96 8.37 -0.56
CA ALA A 120 -10.50 8.32 -0.64
C ALA A 120 -10.01 7.02 -1.32
N GLY A 121 -10.63 5.88 -1.01
CA GLY A 121 -10.30 4.61 -1.64
C GLY A 121 -10.60 4.59 -3.13
N ALA A 122 -11.77 5.10 -3.53
CA ALA A 122 -12.19 5.16 -4.92
C ALA A 122 -11.33 6.12 -5.75
N CYS A 123 -11.02 7.32 -5.23
CA CYS A 123 -10.10 8.25 -5.90
C CYS A 123 -8.70 7.65 -6.03
N ALA A 124 -8.17 7.01 -4.99
CA ALA A 124 -6.86 6.36 -5.06
C ALA A 124 -6.82 5.22 -6.08
N ALA A 125 -7.91 4.45 -6.22
CA ALA A 125 -8.03 3.44 -7.26
C ALA A 125 -8.09 4.05 -8.66
N GLY A 126 -8.85 5.13 -8.84
CA GLY A 126 -8.91 5.90 -10.08
C GLY A 126 -7.55 6.45 -10.50
N ASP A 127 -6.83 7.09 -9.58
CA ASP A 127 -5.48 7.63 -9.80
C ASP A 127 -4.48 6.54 -10.20
N ALA A 128 -4.63 5.33 -9.65
CA ALA A 128 -3.80 4.18 -9.97
C ALA A 128 -4.27 3.39 -11.20
N GLY A 129 -5.43 3.72 -11.79
CA GLY A 129 -6.00 3.01 -12.92
C GLY A 129 -6.41 1.58 -12.61
N ILE A 130 -6.86 1.30 -11.38
CA ILE A 130 -7.28 -0.04 -10.93
C ILE A 130 -8.76 -0.12 -10.56
N PRO A 131 -9.39 -1.30 -10.62
CA PRO A 131 -10.77 -1.46 -10.20
C PRO A 131 -10.98 -1.17 -8.71
N TYR A 132 -12.10 -0.52 -8.39
CA TYR A 132 -12.61 -0.33 -7.03
C TYR A 132 -13.96 -1.03 -6.89
N THR A 133 -14.14 -1.77 -5.79
CA THR A 133 -15.43 -2.40 -5.46
C THR A 133 -16.01 -1.76 -4.21
N LEU A 134 -17.20 -1.18 -4.32
CA LEU A 134 -17.91 -0.58 -3.18
C LEU A 134 -18.64 -1.65 -2.36
N SER A 135 -18.48 -1.61 -1.03
CA SER A 135 -19.23 -2.50 -0.13
C SER A 135 -20.67 -2.01 0.05
N THR A 136 -21.63 -2.93 0.16
CA THR A 136 -23.01 -2.60 0.59
C THR A 136 -23.07 -2.09 2.02
N MET A 137 -22.06 -2.41 2.83
CA MET A 137 -21.85 -1.87 4.18
C MET A 137 -20.96 -0.62 4.17
N GLY A 138 -21.03 0.17 3.10
CA GLY A 138 -20.35 1.45 2.98
C GLY A 138 -20.91 2.51 3.92
N THR A 139 -20.11 3.53 4.22
CA THR A 139 -20.45 4.67 5.08
C THR A 139 -20.70 5.97 4.32
N THR A 140 -20.75 5.89 2.99
CA THR A 140 -20.95 6.99 2.05
C THR A 140 -21.95 6.57 0.98
N PHE A 141 -22.78 7.50 0.52
CA PHE A 141 -23.73 7.25 -0.56
C PHE A 141 -22.98 6.90 -1.85
N PHE A 142 -23.52 5.95 -2.63
CA PHE A 142 -22.84 5.48 -3.84
C PHE A 142 -22.75 6.59 -4.91
N GLU A 143 -23.69 7.53 -4.92
CA GLU A 143 -23.68 8.71 -5.78
C GLU A 143 -22.50 9.64 -5.48
N ASP A 144 -22.14 9.79 -4.21
CA ASP A 144 -20.99 10.59 -3.80
C ASP A 144 -19.67 9.94 -4.23
N VAL A 145 -19.57 8.62 -4.08
CA VAL A 145 -18.40 7.85 -4.52
C VAL A 145 -18.25 7.93 -6.04
N ALA A 146 -19.33 7.70 -6.79
CA ALA A 146 -19.33 7.78 -8.26
C ALA A 146 -18.97 9.18 -8.78
N ARG A 147 -19.41 10.24 -8.07
CA ARG A 147 -19.05 11.62 -8.42
C ARG A 147 -17.58 11.94 -8.15
N ALA A 148 -16.99 11.37 -7.13
CA ALA A 148 -15.59 11.62 -6.76
C ALA A 148 -14.60 10.78 -7.60
N ALA A 149 -15.02 9.62 -8.09
CA ALA A 149 -14.23 8.72 -8.93
C ALA A 149 -15.10 8.18 -10.10
N PRO A 150 -15.27 8.98 -11.17
CA PRO A 150 -16.15 8.64 -12.30
C PRO A 150 -15.60 7.53 -13.21
#